data_AF-A0A915ZGX1-F1
#
_entry.id   AF-A0A915ZGX1-F1
#
_cell.length_a   1.000
_cell.length_b   1.000
_cell.length_c   1.000
_cell.angle_alpha   90.00
_cell.angle_beta   90.00
_cell.angle_gamma   90.00
#
_symmetry.space_group_name_H-M   'P 1'
#
loop_
_entity.id
_entity.type
_entity.pdbx_description
1 polymer ?
#
loop_
_entity_poly.entity_id
_entity_poly.type
_entity_poly.pdbx_seq_one_letter_code
_entity_poly.pdbx_strand_id
1 'polypeptide(L)'
;MEPIGSKPPQLGMAFIEAKWTFHRLDAINARPKMGVDYYVDNENFLKYFKFDEINPNGISCFVPLGNPPHNNPISKRKDCFVIPKGTYLPNGLILVFTNFMKLRFPSGIQDAWHFVIAPTERMTLTSYTDAIRNIDWELCEIKANGELKKLIHEDDDLRGVKDFRINMLYWLIEIWYTQTDDEIDRLLANDIHTWISIKKPNFNDLINDKQRARTAFSAMARLDADESVTLETYKYTILGDLEDLFGWKESSFIDPKVEDYHPSLRTESR
;
A
#
# COMPACT_ATOMS: atom_id res chain seq x y z
N MET A 1 19.38 -22.71 -17.14
CA MET A 1 18.55 -21.50 -17.05
C MET A 1 17.93 -21.48 -15.68
N GLU A 2 18.09 -20.40 -14.92
CA GLU A 2 17.28 -20.23 -13.70
C GLU A 2 15.80 -20.13 -14.11
N PRO A 3 14.85 -20.62 -13.29
CA PRO A 3 13.43 -20.53 -13.63
C PRO A 3 13.01 -19.08 -13.85
N ILE A 4 12.13 -18.83 -14.84
CA ILE A 4 11.43 -17.55 -14.97
C ILE A 4 10.75 -17.27 -13.64
N GLY A 5 11.26 -16.25 -12.94
CA GLY A 5 10.77 -15.82 -11.65
C GLY A 5 11.68 -16.01 -10.44
N SER A 6 12.93 -16.43 -10.62
CA SER A 6 13.94 -16.53 -9.54
C SER A 6 14.61 -15.20 -9.18
N LYS A 7 14.54 -14.20 -10.07
CA LYS A 7 15.14 -12.87 -9.89
C LYS A 7 14.07 -11.79 -9.93
N PRO A 8 14.23 -10.74 -9.11
CA PRO A 8 13.32 -9.60 -9.12
C PRO A 8 13.37 -8.88 -10.48
N PRO A 9 12.24 -8.34 -10.95
CA PRO A 9 12.22 -7.42 -12.08
C PRO A 9 13.08 -6.18 -11.82
N GLN A 10 13.39 -5.45 -12.90
CA GLN A 10 13.90 -4.09 -12.76
C GLN A 10 12.79 -3.16 -12.27
N LEU A 11 13.16 -2.16 -11.47
CA LEU A 11 12.25 -1.13 -10.97
C LEU A 11 11.46 -0.48 -12.13
N GLY A 12 10.14 -0.37 -11.99
CA GLY A 12 9.25 0.18 -13.02
C GLY A 12 8.92 -0.77 -14.16
N MET A 13 9.50 -1.99 -14.20
CA MET A 13 9.19 -2.96 -15.24
C MET A 13 7.73 -3.40 -15.15
N ALA A 14 7.06 -3.39 -16.31
CA ALA A 14 5.63 -3.54 -16.42
C ALA A 14 5.23 -4.82 -17.18
N PHE A 15 4.14 -5.47 -16.77
CA PHE A 15 3.70 -6.78 -17.23
C PHE A 15 2.19 -6.81 -17.46
N ILE A 16 1.76 -7.28 -18.63
CA ILE A 16 0.35 -7.56 -18.93
C ILE A 16 -0.09 -8.96 -18.49
N GLU A 17 0.87 -9.85 -18.24
CA GLU A 17 0.65 -11.23 -17.82
C GLU A 17 1.35 -11.44 -16.46
N ALA A 18 0.65 -12.06 -15.53
CA ALA A 18 1.15 -12.39 -14.22
C ALA A 18 2.28 -13.44 -14.30
N LYS A 19 3.54 -13.00 -14.28
CA LYS A 19 4.70 -13.91 -14.32
C LYS A 19 4.92 -14.69 -13.01
N TRP A 20 4.24 -14.28 -11.95
CA TRP A 20 4.24 -14.85 -10.61
C TRP A 20 2.82 -14.99 -10.08
N THR A 21 2.67 -15.68 -8.95
CA THR A 21 1.44 -15.63 -8.16
C THR A 21 1.45 -14.36 -7.32
N PHE A 22 0.50 -13.46 -7.57
CA PHE A 22 0.36 -12.20 -6.82
C PHE A 22 -0.73 -12.35 -5.79
N HIS A 23 -0.48 -11.84 -4.59
CA HIS A 23 -1.41 -11.92 -3.48
C HIS A 23 -1.96 -10.52 -3.15
N ARG A 24 -3.22 -10.47 -2.72
CA ARG A 24 -3.88 -9.26 -2.22
C ARG A 24 -4.96 -9.64 -1.21
N LEU A 25 -5.04 -8.88 -0.11
CA LEU A 25 -6.14 -8.97 0.84
C LEU A 25 -7.35 -8.21 0.33
N ASP A 26 -8.53 -8.81 0.49
CA ASP A 26 -9.83 -8.22 0.16
C ASP A 26 -9.94 -7.69 -1.28
N ALA A 27 -9.31 -8.36 -2.25
CA ALA A 27 -9.22 -7.89 -3.63
C ALA A 27 -10.58 -7.59 -4.29
N ILE A 28 -11.63 -8.32 -3.89
CA ILE A 28 -12.98 -8.18 -4.45
C ILE A 28 -13.77 -7.04 -3.76
N ASN A 29 -13.69 -6.90 -2.44
CA ASN A 29 -14.55 -5.95 -1.73
C ASN A 29 -13.88 -4.61 -1.41
N ALA A 30 -12.55 -4.57 -1.36
CA ALA A 30 -11.80 -3.35 -1.07
C ALA A 30 -12.08 -2.28 -2.13
N ARG A 31 -12.34 -1.05 -1.66
CA ARG A 31 -12.43 0.12 -2.54
C ARG A 31 -11.04 0.74 -2.69
N PRO A 32 -10.63 1.16 -3.90
CA PRO A 32 -9.43 1.96 -4.07
C PRO A 32 -9.52 3.25 -3.24
N LYS A 33 -8.41 3.68 -2.64
CA LYS A 33 -8.32 4.91 -1.84
C LYS A 33 -7.66 6.04 -2.62
N MET A 34 -8.25 7.24 -2.54
CA MET A 34 -7.65 8.42 -3.15
C MET A 34 -6.32 8.77 -2.47
N GLY A 35 -5.31 9.16 -3.25
CA GLY A 35 -3.96 9.46 -2.75
C GLY A 35 -3.09 8.23 -2.55
N VAL A 36 -3.67 7.07 -2.25
CA VAL A 36 -2.94 5.80 -2.09
C VAL A 36 -2.94 5.02 -3.39
N ASP A 37 -4.12 4.56 -3.81
CA ASP A 37 -4.29 3.69 -4.98
C ASP A 37 -4.53 4.49 -6.26
N TYR A 38 -5.07 5.70 -6.18
CA TYR A 38 -5.35 6.50 -7.37
C TYR A 38 -5.30 8.01 -7.12
N TYR A 39 -5.19 8.75 -8.21
CA TYR A 39 -5.49 10.18 -8.26
C TYR A 39 -6.42 10.45 -9.42
N VAL A 40 -7.19 11.52 -9.31
CA VAL A 40 -7.96 12.06 -10.43
C VAL A 40 -7.24 13.24 -11.08
N ASP A 41 -7.48 13.42 -12.37
CA ASP A 41 -7.18 14.65 -13.11
C ASP A 41 -8.32 15.67 -12.98
N ASN A 42 -8.16 16.82 -13.65
CA ASN A 42 -9.14 17.91 -13.61
C ASN A 42 -10.49 17.55 -14.25
N GLU A 43 -10.56 16.44 -14.98
CA GLU A 43 -11.76 15.95 -15.66
C GLU A 43 -12.41 14.79 -14.88
N ASN A 44 -11.97 14.53 -13.64
CA ASN A 44 -12.40 13.42 -12.78
C ASN A 44 -12.07 12.01 -13.32
N PHE A 45 -11.05 11.89 -14.16
CA PHE A 45 -10.53 10.59 -14.61
C PHE A 45 -9.27 10.22 -13.86
N LEU A 46 -9.02 8.92 -13.73
CA LEU A 46 -7.83 8.42 -13.06
C LEU A 46 -6.58 8.82 -13.85
N LYS A 47 -5.57 9.31 -13.13
CA LYS A 47 -4.22 9.42 -13.67
C LYS A 47 -3.70 8.02 -13.95
N TYR A 48 -3.52 7.70 -15.23
CA TYR A 48 -3.04 6.41 -15.68
C TYR A 48 -1.53 6.39 -15.86
N PHE A 49 -0.97 5.19 -15.72
CA PHE A 49 0.45 4.90 -15.83
C PHE A 49 0.94 5.11 -17.27
N LYS A 50 2.07 5.80 -17.38
CA LYS A 50 2.81 5.91 -18.64
C LYS A 50 4.02 4.97 -18.57
N PHE A 51 4.32 4.27 -19.66
CA PHE A 51 5.34 3.20 -19.68
C PHE A 51 6.78 3.67 -19.39
N ASP A 52 7.03 4.98 -19.40
CA ASP A 52 8.28 5.62 -19.01
C ASP A 52 8.32 6.03 -17.52
N GLU A 53 7.23 5.86 -16.78
CA GLU A 53 7.14 6.15 -15.35
C GLU A 53 7.65 4.98 -14.50
N ILE A 54 8.36 5.31 -13.43
CA ILE A 54 8.89 4.33 -12.48
C ILE A 54 7.93 4.11 -11.30
N ASN A 55 7.02 5.05 -11.07
CA ASN A 55 6.19 5.13 -9.86
C ASN A 55 4.70 5.20 -10.22
N PRO A 56 4.08 4.05 -10.49
CA PRO A 56 2.66 3.95 -10.86
C PRO A 56 1.74 4.36 -9.70
N ASN A 57 0.53 4.82 -10.05
CA ASN A 57 -0.60 4.83 -9.14
C ASN A 57 -1.43 3.58 -9.40
N GLY A 58 -1.79 2.86 -8.35
CA GLY A 58 -2.68 1.73 -8.51
C GLY A 58 -2.80 0.88 -7.26
N ILE A 59 -3.42 -0.26 -7.46
CA ILE A 59 -3.80 -1.20 -6.42
C ILE A 59 -2.61 -2.10 -6.08
N SER A 60 -2.17 -2.07 -4.81
CA SER A 60 -1.05 -2.90 -4.33
C SER A 60 -1.33 -4.41 -4.38
N CYS A 61 -0.35 -5.18 -4.83
CA CYS A 61 -0.28 -6.63 -4.71
C CYS A 61 1.17 -7.06 -4.51
N PHE A 62 1.41 -8.30 -4.09
CA PHE A 62 2.76 -8.72 -3.72
C PHE A 62 3.03 -10.19 -4.04
N VAL A 63 4.30 -10.50 -4.27
CA VAL A 63 4.81 -11.87 -4.50
C VAL A 63 5.66 -12.27 -3.29
N PRO A 64 5.14 -13.11 -2.38
CA PRO A 64 5.91 -13.65 -1.26
C PRO A 64 7.08 -14.52 -1.75
N LEU A 65 8.27 -14.35 -1.17
CA LEU A 65 9.47 -15.14 -1.50
C LEU A 65 9.78 -16.13 -0.38
N GLY A 66 10.39 -17.27 -0.71
CA GLY A 66 10.83 -18.24 0.27
C GLY A 66 10.54 -19.69 -0.13
N ASN A 67 11.35 -20.58 0.44
CA ASN A 67 11.29 -22.04 0.44
C ASN A 67 10.62 -22.65 1.69
N PRO A 68 9.31 -22.85 1.81
CA PRO A 68 8.24 -22.57 0.85
C PRO A 68 7.59 -21.17 0.99
N PRO A 69 6.86 -20.68 -0.03
CA PRO A 69 6.27 -19.33 -0.03
C PRO A 69 4.97 -19.33 0.78
N HIS A 70 5.06 -19.56 2.09
CA HIS A 70 3.89 -19.90 2.92
C HIS A 70 3.40 -18.80 3.87
N ASN A 71 4.07 -17.65 3.92
CA ASN A 71 3.64 -16.52 4.75
C ASN A 71 2.81 -15.52 3.93
N ASN A 72 1.65 -15.97 3.45
CA ASN A 72 0.67 -15.06 2.85
C ASN A 72 0.15 -14.13 3.95
N PRO A 73 0.04 -12.81 3.76
CA PRO A 73 -0.62 -11.96 4.72
C PRO A 73 -2.06 -12.42 4.80
N ILE A 74 -2.40 -13.00 5.94
CA ILE A 74 -3.71 -13.55 6.22
C ILE A 74 -4.32 -12.66 7.28
N SER A 75 -5.49 -12.11 6.94
CA SER A 75 -6.36 -11.48 7.91
C SER A 75 -7.39 -12.51 8.35
N LYS A 76 -7.64 -12.64 9.66
CA LYS A 76 -8.83 -13.36 10.13
C LYS A 76 -10.14 -12.66 9.75
N ARG A 77 -10.07 -11.37 9.39
CA ARG A 77 -11.23 -10.52 9.07
C ARG A 77 -11.52 -10.43 7.58
N LYS A 78 -10.51 -10.65 6.72
CA LYS A 78 -10.60 -10.44 5.26
C LYS A 78 -9.98 -11.60 4.51
N ASP A 79 -10.64 -12.01 3.43
CA ASP A 79 -10.15 -13.06 2.56
C ASP A 79 -8.89 -12.63 1.80
N CYS A 80 -7.97 -13.57 1.64
CA CYS A 80 -6.79 -13.44 0.78
C CYS A 80 -7.15 -13.97 -0.61
N PHE A 81 -6.78 -13.21 -1.64
CA PHE A 81 -6.93 -13.60 -3.04
C PHE A 81 -5.58 -13.64 -3.75
N VAL A 82 -5.49 -14.47 -4.78
CA VAL A 82 -4.33 -14.55 -5.67
C VAL A 82 -4.70 -14.30 -7.13
N ILE A 83 -3.78 -13.71 -7.88
CA ILE A 83 -3.72 -13.78 -9.33
C ILE A 83 -2.78 -14.93 -9.67
N PRO A 84 -3.25 -16.04 -10.27
CA PRO A 84 -2.40 -17.16 -10.65
C PRO A 84 -1.34 -16.76 -11.68
N LYS A 85 -0.18 -17.43 -11.63
CA LYS A 85 0.83 -17.30 -12.67
C LYS A 85 0.25 -17.69 -14.05
N GLY A 86 0.48 -16.86 -15.05
CA GLY A 86 -0.02 -17.01 -16.42
C GLY A 86 -1.33 -16.28 -16.70
N THR A 87 -1.95 -15.67 -15.69
CA THR A 87 -3.17 -14.85 -15.86
C THR A 87 -2.85 -13.58 -16.64
N TYR A 88 -3.64 -13.29 -17.66
CA TYR A 88 -3.59 -12.00 -18.35
C TYR A 88 -4.47 -10.99 -17.63
N LEU A 89 -3.95 -9.78 -17.40
CA LEU A 89 -4.75 -8.70 -16.86
C LEU A 89 -5.78 -8.23 -17.91
N PRO A 90 -6.97 -7.78 -17.46
CA PRO A 90 -7.92 -7.10 -18.32
C PRO A 90 -7.29 -5.94 -19.09
N ASN A 91 -7.82 -5.67 -20.29
CA ASN A 91 -7.41 -4.50 -21.08
C ASN A 91 -7.53 -3.22 -20.24
N GLY A 92 -6.54 -2.34 -20.39
CA GLY A 92 -6.46 -1.10 -19.63
C GLY A 92 -5.78 -1.23 -18.26
N LEU A 93 -5.31 -2.42 -17.86
CA LEU A 93 -4.56 -2.65 -16.62
C LEU A 93 -3.14 -3.19 -16.89
N ILE A 94 -2.21 -2.88 -15.99
CA ILE A 94 -0.84 -3.40 -16.03
C ILE A 94 -0.27 -3.65 -14.62
N LEU A 95 0.56 -4.68 -14.47
CA LEU A 95 1.33 -4.94 -13.25
C LEU A 95 2.68 -4.27 -13.35
N VAL A 96 3.05 -3.42 -12.38
CA VAL A 96 4.32 -2.70 -12.37
C VAL A 96 5.08 -3.03 -11.09
N PHE A 97 6.33 -3.47 -11.23
CA PHE A 97 7.20 -3.73 -10.07
C PHE A 97 7.69 -2.42 -9.46
N THR A 98 7.53 -2.26 -8.15
CA THR A 98 7.89 -0.99 -7.48
C THR A 98 8.97 -1.13 -6.43
N ASN A 99 9.04 -2.20 -5.62
CA ASN A 99 10.06 -2.30 -4.59
C ASN A 99 10.13 -3.70 -3.99
N PHE A 100 11.21 -3.91 -3.24
CA PHE A 100 11.32 -5.03 -2.31
C PHE A 100 10.65 -4.66 -0.99
N MET A 101 9.92 -5.62 -0.45
CA MET A 101 9.25 -5.54 0.84
C MET A 101 9.79 -6.60 1.79
N LYS A 102 9.66 -6.33 3.08
CA LYS A 102 9.85 -7.33 4.14
C LYS A 102 8.55 -7.49 4.91
N LEU A 103 7.85 -8.59 4.67
CA LEU A 103 6.62 -8.95 5.35
C LEU A 103 6.97 -9.63 6.67
N ARG A 104 6.55 -9.08 7.81
CA ARG A 104 6.66 -9.76 9.11
C ARG A 104 5.39 -10.56 9.50
N PHE A 105 4.38 -10.56 8.63
CA PHE A 105 3.07 -11.21 8.82
C PHE A 105 2.88 -12.37 7.86
N PRO A 106 2.19 -13.46 8.29
CA PRO A 106 1.60 -13.70 9.61
C PRO A 106 2.56 -14.32 10.65
N SER A 107 3.75 -14.78 10.23
CA SER A 107 4.75 -15.34 11.16
C SER A 107 6.17 -15.24 10.62
N GLY A 108 6.99 -14.35 11.18
CA GLY A 108 8.41 -14.21 10.86
C GLY A 108 8.68 -13.27 9.68
N ILE A 109 9.96 -12.94 9.46
CA ILE A 109 10.39 -12.06 8.37
C ILE A 109 10.44 -12.87 7.07
N GLN A 110 9.64 -12.45 6.09
CA GLN A 110 9.65 -12.96 4.72
C GLN A 110 9.94 -11.82 3.75
N ASP A 111 10.82 -12.05 2.78
CA ASP A 111 11.00 -11.10 1.68
C ASP A 111 9.83 -11.21 0.69
N ALA A 112 9.40 -10.09 0.11
CA ALA A 112 8.38 -10.06 -0.92
C ALA A 112 8.71 -9.03 -1.99
N TRP A 113 8.15 -9.19 -3.18
CA TRP A 113 8.17 -8.15 -4.22
C TRP A 113 6.84 -7.42 -4.24
N HIS A 114 6.88 -6.10 -4.17
CA HIS A 114 5.70 -5.26 -4.30
C HIS A 114 5.46 -4.89 -5.74
N PHE A 115 4.19 -4.97 -6.13
CA PHE A 115 3.70 -4.55 -7.41
C PHE A 115 2.46 -3.68 -7.23
N VAL A 116 2.20 -2.90 -8.26
CA VAL A 116 0.99 -2.10 -8.38
C VAL A 116 0.27 -2.52 -9.65
N ILE A 117 -1.03 -2.78 -9.55
CA ILE A 117 -1.93 -2.93 -10.70
C ILE A 117 -2.40 -1.52 -11.04
N ALA A 118 -1.93 -0.97 -12.16
CA ALA A 118 -2.19 0.42 -12.56
C ALA A 118 -3.08 0.49 -13.80
N PRO A 119 -3.93 1.52 -13.94
CA PRO A 119 -4.62 1.78 -15.20
C PRO A 119 -3.60 2.28 -16.24
N THR A 120 -3.71 1.83 -17.50
CA THR A 120 -2.87 2.29 -18.63
C THR A 120 -3.61 3.22 -19.58
N GLU A 121 -4.90 3.42 -19.34
CA GLU A 121 -5.75 4.27 -20.15
C GLU A 121 -6.67 5.10 -19.26
N ARG A 122 -7.37 6.05 -19.89
CA ARG A 122 -8.32 6.91 -19.21
C ARG A 122 -9.47 6.08 -18.65
N MET A 123 -9.58 6.00 -17.33
CA MET A 123 -10.62 5.26 -16.61
C MET A 123 -11.33 6.14 -15.57
N THR A 124 -12.60 5.84 -15.30
CA THR A 124 -13.30 6.33 -14.11
C THR A 124 -12.96 5.46 -12.90
N LEU A 125 -13.20 5.95 -11.68
CA LEU A 125 -13.00 5.14 -10.47
C LEU A 125 -13.84 3.87 -10.49
N THR A 126 -15.10 3.98 -10.94
CA THR A 126 -16.02 2.85 -11.08
C THR A 126 -15.47 1.82 -12.06
N SER A 127 -15.12 2.23 -13.28
CA SER A 127 -14.59 1.31 -14.30
C SER A 127 -13.28 0.66 -13.88
N TYR A 128 -12.40 1.40 -13.19
CA TYR A 128 -11.17 0.84 -12.66
C TYR A 128 -11.43 -0.16 -11.53
N THR A 129 -12.32 0.16 -10.60
CA THR A 129 -12.72 -0.74 -9.52
C THR A 129 -13.33 -2.03 -10.07
N ASP A 130 -14.21 -1.92 -11.07
CA ASP A 130 -14.82 -3.08 -11.71
C ASP A 130 -13.79 -3.90 -12.48
N ALA A 131 -12.85 -3.27 -13.18
CA ALA A 131 -11.76 -3.97 -13.86
C ALA A 131 -10.87 -4.74 -12.88
N ILE A 132 -10.56 -4.16 -11.71
CA ILE A 132 -9.81 -4.84 -10.65
C ILE A 132 -10.59 -6.04 -10.12
N ARG A 133 -11.88 -5.89 -9.83
CA ARG A 133 -12.73 -6.99 -9.31
C ARG A 133 -12.88 -8.14 -10.29
N ASN A 134 -12.83 -7.86 -11.58
CA ASN A 134 -13.01 -8.83 -12.66
C ASN A 134 -11.69 -9.48 -13.14
N ILE A 135 -10.56 -9.22 -12.49
CA ILE A 135 -9.38 -10.08 -12.66
C ILE A 135 -9.76 -11.49 -12.17
N ASP A 136 -9.19 -12.53 -12.80
CA ASP A 136 -9.36 -13.93 -12.41
C ASP A 136 -8.71 -14.22 -11.03
N TRP A 137 -9.29 -13.63 -9.98
CA TRP A 137 -8.88 -13.82 -8.60
C TRP A 137 -9.31 -15.20 -8.11
N GLU A 138 -8.35 -15.94 -7.57
CA GLU A 138 -8.61 -17.18 -6.85
C GLU A 138 -8.48 -16.95 -5.35
N LEU A 139 -9.31 -17.63 -4.55
CA LEU A 139 -9.16 -17.58 -3.10
C LEU A 139 -7.84 -18.28 -2.72
N CYS A 140 -7.04 -17.67 -1.83
CA CYS A 140 -5.79 -18.28 -1.37
C CYS A 140 -6.08 -19.66 -0.73
N GLU A 141 -5.56 -20.74 -1.35
CA GLU A 141 -5.77 -22.13 -0.86
C GLU A 141 -5.09 -22.39 0.49
N ILE A 142 -4.02 -21.64 0.80
CA ILE A 142 -3.25 -21.78 2.03
C ILE A 142 -3.73 -20.77 3.06
N LYS A 143 -4.61 -21.21 3.96
CA LYS A 143 -4.89 -20.52 5.23
C LYS A 143 -3.82 -20.90 6.25
N ALA A 144 -2.63 -20.29 6.19
CA ALA A 144 -1.79 -20.26 7.39
C ALA A 144 -2.58 -19.48 8.45
N ASN A 145 -3.03 -20.13 9.52
CA ASN A 145 -3.81 -19.50 10.58
C ASN A 145 -2.95 -18.46 11.30
N GLY A 146 -2.94 -17.26 10.74
CA GLY A 146 -2.19 -16.11 11.16
C GLY A 146 -3.17 -15.00 11.48
N GLU A 147 -3.13 -14.51 12.72
CA GLU A 147 -3.72 -13.20 12.97
C GLU A 147 -2.82 -12.16 12.29
N LEU A 148 -3.41 -11.09 11.72
CA LEU A 148 -2.72 -9.81 11.68
C LEU A 148 -2.46 -9.41 13.14
N LYS A 149 -1.42 -10.01 13.72
CA LYS A 149 -0.99 -9.74 15.08
C LYS A 149 -0.46 -8.31 15.12
N LYS A 150 -0.30 -7.82 16.33
CA LYS A 150 0.27 -6.52 16.67
C LYS A 150 1.43 -6.14 15.74
N LEU A 151 1.58 -4.85 15.46
CA LEU A 151 2.80 -4.30 14.87
C LEU A 151 4.02 -4.91 15.56
N ILE A 152 4.96 -5.43 14.76
CA ILE A 152 6.15 -6.08 15.32
C ILE A 152 7.18 -5.00 15.62
N HIS A 153 7.37 -4.75 16.91
CA HIS A 153 8.34 -3.81 17.48
C HIS A 153 9.21 -4.50 18.54
N GLU A 154 10.48 -4.12 18.58
CA GLU A 154 11.47 -4.54 19.59
C GLU A 154 12.11 -3.30 20.25
N ASP A 155 12.55 -3.42 21.50
CA ASP A 155 13.09 -2.29 22.28
C ASP A 155 14.33 -1.64 21.65
N ASP A 156 15.07 -2.38 20.81
CA ASP A 156 16.29 -1.92 20.14
C ASP A 156 16.10 -1.69 18.62
N ASP A 157 14.87 -1.65 18.12
CA ASP A 157 14.56 -1.44 16.70
C ASP A 157 15.13 -0.11 16.17
N LEU A 158 15.25 0.92 17.02
CA LEU A 158 15.85 2.20 16.66
C LEU A 158 17.36 2.27 16.90
N ARG A 159 17.97 1.24 17.50
CA ARG A 159 19.42 1.20 17.73
C ARG A 159 20.16 1.31 16.40
N GLY A 160 20.96 2.36 16.24
CA GLY A 160 21.73 2.62 15.03
C GLY A 160 21.02 3.48 13.97
N VAL A 161 19.74 3.84 14.16
CA VAL A 161 19.04 4.81 13.31
C VAL A 161 19.52 6.22 13.65
N LYS A 162 20.33 6.82 12.78
CA LYS A 162 20.95 8.14 13.02
C LYS A 162 20.08 9.32 12.61
N ASP A 163 19.21 9.15 11.61
CA ASP A 163 18.37 10.24 11.11
C ASP A 163 17.17 10.44 12.01
N PHE A 164 17.03 11.65 12.56
CA PHE A 164 15.94 11.98 13.47
C PHE A 164 14.57 11.88 12.80
N ARG A 165 14.46 12.18 11.50
CA ARG A 165 13.19 12.06 10.74
C ARG A 165 12.73 10.61 10.61
N ILE A 166 13.66 9.69 10.44
CA ILE A 166 13.35 8.26 10.41
C ILE A 166 12.94 7.74 11.79
N ASN A 167 13.58 8.22 12.85
CA ASN A 167 13.14 7.92 14.23
C ASN A 167 11.72 8.43 14.47
N MET A 168 11.40 9.67 14.09
CA MET A 168 10.04 10.23 14.19
C MET A 168 9.03 9.40 13.39
N LEU A 169 9.35 9.08 12.12
CA LEU A 169 8.48 8.29 11.26
C LEU A 169 8.14 6.93 11.87
N TYR A 170 9.11 6.26 12.48
CA TYR A 170 8.91 4.96 13.12
C TYR A 170 7.81 5.02 14.20
N TRP A 171 7.91 5.98 15.13
CA TRP A 171 6.91 6.17 16.20
C TRP A 171 5.54 6.58 15.64
N LEU A 172 5.51 7.44 14.63
CA LEU A 172 4.25 7.88 14.03
C LEU A 172 3.54 6.75 13.27
N ILE A 173 4.30 5.87 12.61
CA ILE A 173 3.75 4.66 11.98
C ILE A 173 3.20 3.68 13.02
N GLU A 174 3.83 3.58 14.18
CA GLU A 174 3.31 2.79 15.29
C GLU A 174 1.95 3.29 15.78
N ILE A 175 1.83 4.61 15.96
CA ILE A 175 0.55 5.21 16.37
C ILE A 175 -0.50 5.01 15.26
N TRP A 176 -0.15 5.30 14.01
CA TRP A 176 -1.05 5.13 12.87
C TRP A 176 -1.56 3.69 12.74
N TYR A 177 -0.70 2.69 12.97
CA TYR A 177 -1.08 1.28 12.98
C TYR A 177 -2.23 0.98 13.96
N THR A 178 -2.22 1.63 15.12
CA THR A 178 -3.27 1.45 16.14
C THR A 178 -4.58 2.15 15.78
N GLN A 179 -4.52 3.21 14.96
CA GLN A 179 -5.69 4.00 14.54
C GLN A 179 -6.38 3.44 13.30
N THR A 180 -5.66 2.75 12.41
CA THR A 180 -6.25 2.17 11.20
C THR A 180 -6.80 0.76 11.44
N ASP A 181 -8.00 0.49 10.94
CA ASP A 181 -8.58 -0.86 10.86
C ASP A 181 -8.38 -1.54 9.51
N ASP A 182 -7.81 -0.83 8.53
CA ASP A 182 -7.57 -1.36 7.20
C ASP A 182 -6.34 -2.27 7.16
N GLU A 183 -6.53 -3.48 6.64
CA GLU A 183 -5.49 -4.49 6.65
C GLU A 183 -4.33 -4.23 5.68
N ILE A 184 -4.57 -3.52 4.57
CA ILE A 184 -3.50 -3.12 3.65
C ILE A 184 -2.65 -2.03 4.28
N ASP A 185 -3.28 -1.04 4.91
CA ASP A 185 -2.60 0.00 5.68
C ASP A 185 -1.75 -0.62 6.80
N ARG A 186 -2.30 -1.59 7.54
CA ARG A 186 -1.56 -2.35 8.57
C ARG A 186 -0.39 -3.13 7.97
N LEU A 187 -0.55 -3.74 6.80
CA LEU A 187 0.54 -4.44 6.11
C LEU A 187 1.66 -3.46 5.70
N LEU A 188 1.29 -2.31 5.16
CA LEU A 188 2.19 -1.26 4.71
C LEU A 188 2.92 -0.57 5.87
N ALA A 189 2.24 -0.34 6.99
CA ALA A 189 2.85 0.12 8.25
C ALA A 189 3.97 -0.84 8.68
N ASN A 190 3.69 -2.14 8.65
CA ASN A 190 4.68 -3.16 8.99
C ASN A 190 5.86 -3.19 8.02
N ASP A 191 5.67 -2.95 6.72
CA ASP A 191 6.79 -2.82 5.78
C ASP A 191 7.72 -1.67 6.19
N ILE A 192 7.17 -0.48 6.43
CA ILE A 192 7.96 0.70 6.83
C ILE A 192 8.69 0.44 8.14
N HIS A 193 7.96 -0.04 9.15
CA HIS A 193 8.50 -0.31 10.48
C HIS A 193 9.62 -1.37 10.46
N THR A 194 9.44 -2.42 9.66
CA THR A 194 10.44 -3.47 9.44
C THR A 194 11.65 -2.97 8.68
N TRP A 195 11.42 -2.16 7.65
CA TRP A 195 12.49 -1.56 6.86
C TRP A 195 13.37 -0.67 7.73
N ILE A 196 12.78 0.18 8.58
CA ILE A 196 13.51 1.03 9.52
C ILE A 196 14.33 0.18 10.49
N SER A 197 13.70 -0.78 11.16
CA SER A 197 14.35 -1.62 12.17
C SER A 197 15.50 -2.46 11.61
N ILE A 198 15.41 -2.96 10.38
CA ILE A 198 16.45 -3.83 9.80
C ILE A 198 17.53 -3.04 9.07
N LYS A 199 17.13 -2.04 8.27
CA LYS A 199 18.06 -1.35 7.36
C LYS A 199 18.68 -0.10 7.97
N LYS A 200 18.12 0.41 9.06
CA LYS A 200 18.56 1.65 9.74
C LYS A 200 18.74 2.81 8.74
N PRO A 201 17.71 3.11 7.92
CA PRO A 201 17.82 4.06 6.82
C PRO A 201 17.96 5.50 7.32
N ASN A 202 18.31 6.39 6.40
CA ASN A 202 18.17 7.83 6.55
C ASN A 202 17.01 8.35 5.66
N PHE A 203 16.71 9.65 5.76
CA PHE A 203 15.63 10.24 4.98
C PHE A 203 15.86 10.22 3.47
N ASN A 204 17.12 10.27 3.01
CA ASN A 204 17.42 10.14 1.57
C ASN A 204 17.04 8.74 1.05
N ASP A 205 17.22 7.70 1.87
CA ASP A 205 16.78 6.34 1.51
C ASP A 205 15.25 6.26 1.37
N LEU A 206 14.50 7.01 2.20
CA LEU A 206 13.04 7.10 2.10
C LEU A 206 12.63 7.76 0.77
N ILE A 207 13.16 8.94 0.46
CA ILE A 207 12.73 9.70 -0.74
C ILE A 207 13.17 9.04 -2.05
N ASN A 208 14.24 8.24 -2.03
CA ASN A 208 14.66 7.44 -3.18
C ASN A 208 13.73 6.26 -3.44
N ASP A 209 12.99 5.80 -2.43
CA ASP A 209 11.89 4.83 -2.56
C ASP A 209 10.56 5.58 -2.55
N LYS A 210 10.19 6.18 -3.69
CA LYS A 210 9.01 7.04 -3.79
C LYS A 210 7.70 6.32 -3.39
N GLN A 211 7.60 5.01 -3.59
CA GLN A 211 6.43 4.25 -3.15
C GLN A 211 6.37 4.17 -1.63
N ARG A 212 7.49 3.88 -0.96
CA ARG A 212 7.54 3.91 0.51
C ARG A 212 7.34 5.33 1.06
N ALA A 213 7.94 6.34 0.44
CA ALA A 213 7.72 7.75 0.79
C ALA A 213 6.24 8.14 0.69
N ARG A 214 5.55 7.65 -0.34
CA ARG A 214 4.12 7.89 -0.51
C ARG A 214 3.27 7.19 0.54
N THR A 215 3.58 5.94 0.86
CA THR A 215 2.92 5.23 1.97
C THR A 215 3.11 6.00 3.28
N ALA A 216 4.33 6.46 3.56
CA ALA A 216 4.62 7.29 4.73
C ALA A 216 3.80 8.60 4.70
N PHE A 217 3.77 9.29 3.57
CA PHE A 217 2.98 10.50 3.39
C PHE A 217 1.50 10.28 3.67
N SER A 218 0.93 9.23 3.07
CA SER A 218 -0.47 8.85 3.26
C SER A 218 -0.78 8.51 4.71
N ALA A 219 0.12 7.81 5.40
CA ALA A 219 -0.01 7.50 6.81
C ALA A 219 -0.03 8.80 7.64
N MET A 220 0.93 9.71 7.40
CA MET A 220 1.01 10.97 8.13
C MET A 220 -0.20 11.87 7.88
N ALA A 221 -0.67 11.97 6.62
CA ALA A 221 -1.84 12.76 6.24
C ALA A 221 -3.14 12.28 6.93
N ARG A 222 -3.22 10.98 7.24
CA ARG A 222 -4.39 10.35 7.87
C ARG A 222 -4.22 10.10 9.37
N LEU A 223 -3.03 10.36 9.93
CA LEU A 223 -2.73 10.18 11.34
C LEU A 223 -3.40 11.29 12.14
N ASP A 224 -4.17 10.90 13.15
CA ASP A 224 -4.68 11.80 14.18
C ASP A 224 -3.58 11.97 15.25
N ALA A 225 -3.06 13.19 15.38
CA ALA A 225 -1.96 13.53 16.29
C ALA A 225 -2.33 14.66 17.27
N ASP A 226 -3.61 15.07 17.28
CA ASP A 226 -4.10 16.33 17.85
C ASP A 226 -3.94 16.38 19.38
N GLU A 227 -3.78 15.22 20.02
CA GLU A 227 -3.57 15.11 21.47
C GLU A 227 -2.14 15.47 21.91
N SER A 228 -1.20 15.71 21.00
CA SER A 228 0.19 16.04 21.33
C SER A 228 0.86 16.97 20.32
N VAL A 229 1.16 18.19 20.77
CA VAL A 229 1.93 19.19 19.99
C VAL A 229 3.26 18.63 19.47
N THR A 230 3.89 17.74 20.23
CA THR A 230 5.14 17.09 19.80
C THR A 230 4.89 16.14 18.63
N LEU A 231 3.84 15.32 18.69
CA LEU A 231 3.48 14.41 17.60
C LEU A 231 3.02 15.18 16.35
N GLU A 232 2.23 16.24 16.52
CA GLU A 232 1.87 17.16 15.43
C GLU A 232 3.12 17.75 14.77
N THR A 233 4.06 18.26 15.56
CA THR A 233 5.31 18.83 15.04
C THR A 233 6.08 17.79 14.23
N TYR A 234 6.17 16.55 14.72
CA TYR A 234 6.86 15.47 14.01
C TYR A 234 6.15 15.07 12.72
N LYS A 235 4.81 14.91 12.77
CA LYS A 235 3.95 14.65 11.62
C LYS A 235 4.15 15.71 10.54
N TYR A 236 4.01 16.99 10.89
CA TYR A 236 4.11 18.08 9.92
C TYR A 236 5.52 18.35 9.42
N THR A 237 6.56 18.02 10.19
CA THR A 237 7.95 18.05 9.70
C THR A 237 8.15 17.06 8.54
N ILE A 238 7.68 15.81 8.70
CA ILE A 238 7.81 14.79 7.65
C ILE A 238 6.90 15.11 6.46
N LEU A 239 5.66 15.55 6.71
CA LEU A 239 4.74 15.96 5.64
C LEU A 239 5.35 17.11 4.84
N GLY A 240 5.78 18.20 5.49
CA GLY A 240 6.36 19.36 4.81
C GLY A 240 7.55 19.00 3.93
N ASP A 241 8.51 18.21 4.46
CA ASP A 241 9.67 17.75 3.69
C ASP A 241 9.27 16.96 2.42
N LEU A 242 8.21 16.14 2.50
CA LEU A 242 7.71 15.34 1.38
C LEU A 242 6.82 16.14 0.43
N GLU A 243 6.04 17.10 0.93
CA GLU A 243 5.24 18.04 0.12
C GLU A 243 6.16 18.91 -0.74
N ASP A 244 7.20 19.50 -0.14
CA ASP A 244 8.17 20.33 -0.85
C ASP A 244 8.91 19.55 -1.94
N LEU A 245 9.22 18.27 -1.68
CA LEU A 245 9.96 17.44 -2.62
C LEU A 245 9.10 16.88 -3.76
N PHE A 246 7.89 16.40 -3.46
CA PHE A 246 7.05 15.68 -4.41
C PHE A 246 5.85 16.47 -4.93
N GLY A 247 5.55 17.64 -4.35
CA GLY A 247 4.37 18.44 -4.67
C GLY A 247 3.04 17.80 -4.28
N TRP A 248 3.08 16.83 -3.36
CA TRP A 248 1.88 16.20 -2.81
C TRP A 248 1.12 17.17 -1.90
N LYS A 249 -0.18 16.93 -1.73
CA LYS A 249 -1.04 17.72 -0.84
C LYS A 249 -1.75 16.77 0.10
N GLU A 250 -1.74 17.07 1.40
CA GLU A 250 -2.45 16.30 2.44
C GLU A 250 -3.91 15.97 2.04
N SER A 251 -4.64 16.97 1.54
CA SER A 251 -6.04 16.82 1.11
C SER A 251 -6.27 15.80 -0.02
N SER A 252 -5.21 15.38 -0.71
CA SER A 252 -5.31 14.36 -1.76
C SER A 252 -5.29 12.92 -1.20
N PHE A 253 -5.03 12.76 0.10
CA PHE A 253 -4.89 11.45 0.78
C PHE A 253 -5.93 11.23 1.87
N ILE A 254 -6.82 12.19 2.06
CA ILE A 254 -7.97 12.08 2.97
C ILE A 254 -9.17 11.88 2.06
N ASP A 255 -9.83 10.72 2.16
CA ASP A 255 -11.10 10.54 1.46
C ASP A 255 -12.05 11.63 1.95
N PRO A 256 -12.67 12.42 1.04
CA PRO A 256 -13.71 13.33 1.45
C PRO A 256 -14.75 12.47 2.17
N LYS A 257 -15.07 12.82 3.43
CA LYS A 257 -16.13 12.14 4.17
C LYS A 257 -17.33 12.10 3.23
N VAL A 258 -17.64 10.92 2.70
CA VAL A 258 -18.90 10.70 2.00
C VAL A 258 -19.90 10.84 3.14
N GLU A 259 -20.53 12.01 3.25
CA GLU A 259 -21.70 12.15 4.10
C GLU A 259 -22.62 11.00 3.71
N ASP A 260 -22.86 10.09 4.64
CA ASP A 260 -23.85 9.05 4.48
C ASP A 260 -25.16 9.74 4.09
N TYR A 261 -25.52 9.62 2.81
CA TYR A 261 -26.78 10.13 2.29
C TYR A 261 -27.88 9.27 2.92
N HIS A 262 -28.35 9.66 4.10
CA HIS A 262 -29.54 9.10 4.72
C HIS A 262 -30.78 9.61 3.96
N PRO A 263 -31.49 8.78 3.18
CA PRO A 263 -32.74 9.18 2.58
C PRO A 263 -33.87 8.84 3.55
N SER A 264 -34.11 9.70 4.53
CA SER A 264 -35.36 9.75 5.30
C SER A 264 -35.39 11.06 6.07
N LEU A 265 -36.26 12.02 5.78
CA LEU A 265 -37.69 11.90 6.01
C LEU A 265 -38.45 12.87 5.09
N ARG A 266 -39.37 12.33 4.27
CA ARG A 266 -40.57 13.08 3.88
C ARG A 266 -41.39 13.26 5.15
N THR A 267 -41.56 14.50 5.58
CA THR A 267 -42.76 14.89 6.32
C THR A 267 -43.48 15.92 5.45
N GLU A 268 -44.41 15.42 4.65
CA GLU A 268 -45.56 16.22 4.26
C GLU A 268 -46.44 16.37 5.52
N SER A 269 -46.63 17.60 5.97
CA SER A 269 -47.69 17.93 6.90
C SER A 269 -48.67 18.83 6.15
N ARG A 270 -49.89 18.31 5.98
CA ARG A 270 -51.10 19.08 5.67
C ARG A 270 -51.46 20.00 6.83
#